data_AF-A0A1D6PD18-F1
#
_entry.id   AF-A0A1D6PD18-F1
#
_cell.length_a   1.000
_cell.length_b   1.000
_cell.length_c   1.000
_cell.angle_alpha   90.00
_cell.angle_beta   90.00
_cell.angle_gamma   90.00
#
_symmetry.space_group_name_H-M   'P 1'
#
loop_
_entity.id
_entity.type
_entity.pdbx_description
1 polymer ?
#
loop_
_entity_poly.entity_id
_entity_poly.type
_entity_poly.pdbx_seq_one_letter_code
_entity_poly.pdbx_strand_id
1 'polypeptide(L)'
;MGLSDQDIVALSGGHTLGRCHKERSGFEGAWTTNPLVFDNSYFKELLSGDKEGLLQLPSDKALLSDPVFRPLVEKYAADEKAFFDDYKEAHLKLSELGYADA
;
A
#
# COMPACT_ATOMS: atom_id res chain seq x y z
N MET A 1 -9.02 -1.56 14.66
CA MET A 1 -7.61 -1.16 14.79
C MET A 1 -7.44 0.30 15.22
N GLY A 2 -8.44 1.19 15.04
CA GLY A 2 -8.31 2.58 15.50
C GLY A 2 -7.38 3.45 14.64
N LEU A 3 -6.97 2.95 13.48
CA LEU A 3 -6.13 3.64 12.51
C LEU A 3 -6.95 4.57 11.63
N SER A 4 -6.34 5.66 11.18
CA SER A 4 -6.96 6.65 10.29
C SER A 4 -6.97 6.21 8.83
N ASP A 5 -7.74 6.92 8.00
CA ASP A 5 -7.75 6.73 6.54
C ASP A 5 -6.37 6.93 5.91
N GLN A 6 -5.57 7.87 6.44
CA GLN A 6 -4.18 8.06 6.02
C GLN A 6 -3.33 6.83 6.31
N ASP A 7 -3.48 6.24 7.50
CA ASP A 7 -2.75 5.05 7.91
C ASP A 7 -3.12 3.85 7.03
N ILE A 8 -4.40 3.70 6.65
CA ILE A 8 -4.88 2.63 5.76
C ILE A 8 -4.16 2.68 4.40
N VAL A 9 -4.14 3.85 3.77
CA VAL A 9 -3.53 4.01 2.43
C VAL A 9 -2.01 3.88 2.52
N ALA A 10 -1.39 4.47 3.54
CA ALA A 10 0.05 4.33 3.76
C ALA A 10 0.44 2.85 3.93
N LEU A 11 -0.21 2.13 4.84
CA LEU A 11 0.10 0.72 5.11
C LEU A 11 -0.16 -0.20 3.92
N SER A 12 -1.14 0.11 3.08
CA SER A 12 -1.38 -0.60 1.81
C SER A 12 -0.16 -0.50 0.87
N GLY A 13 0.61 0.59 0.95
CA GLY A 13 1.91 0.75 0.30
C GLY A 13 2.96 -0.31 0.69
N GLY A 14 2.74 -1.08 1.76
CA GLY A 14 3.57 -2.23 2.11
C GLY A 14 3.63 -3.29 1.00
N HIS A 15 2.60 -3.38 0.15
CA HIS A 15 2.59 -4.23 -1.05
C HIS A 15 3.62 -3.82 -2.11
N THR A 16 4.32 -2.69 -1.95
CA THR A 16 5.50 -2.37 -2.77
C THR A 16 6.57 -3.47 -2.70
N LEU A 17 6.60 -4.21 -1.59
CA LEU A 17 7.43 -5.41 -1.39
C LEU A 17 6.64 -6.70 -1.61
N GLY A 18 7.35 -7.70 -2.12
CA GLY A 18 6.89 -9.08 -2.17
C GLY A 18 5.90 -9.36 -3.29
N ARG A 19 5.13 -10.43 -3.10
CA ARG A 19 4.18 -10.98 -4.07
C ARG A 19 3.13 -11.85 -3.39
N CYS A 20 1.99 -12.01 -4.04
CA CYS A 20 1.08 -13.09 -3.72
C CYS A 20 1.60 -14.42 -4.29
N HIS A 21 1.17 -15.49 -3.62
CA HIS A 21 1.42 -16.87 -4.01
C HIS A 21 0.10 -17.65 -4.01
N LYS A 22 -0.16 -18.34 -5.11
CA LYS A 22 -1.44 -19.02 -5.37
C LYS A 22 -1.78 -20.04 -4.29
N GLU A 23 -0.79 -20.77 -3.77
CA GLU A 23 -0.96 -21.79 -2.74
C GLU A 23 -1.28 -21.23 -1.34
N ARG A 24 -1.12 -19.92 -1.13
CA ARG A 24 -1.42 -19.24 0.14
C ARG A 24 -2.74 -18.49 0.10
N SER A 25 -2.85 -17.56 -0.87
CA SER A 25 -3.96 -16.60 -0.94
C SER A 25 -4.94 -16.86 -2.08
N GLY A 26 -4.59 -17.72 -3.04
CA GLY A 26 -5.31 -17.86 -4.31
C GLY A 26 -4.93 -16.82 -5.38
N PHE A 27 -4.29 -15.70 -4.99
CA PHE A 27 -3.73 -14.69 -5.91
C PHE A 27 -2.26 -15.00 -6.23
N GLU A 28 -1.74 -14.48 -7.34
CA GLU A 28 -0.39 -14.74 -7.82
C GLU A 28 0.22 -13.48 -8.45
N GLY A 29 1.49 -13.22 -8.17
CA GLY A 29 2.25 -12.13 -8.80
C GLY A 29 2.65 -11.02 -7.82
N ALA A 30 3.61 -10.20 -8.26
CA ALA A 30 4.09 -9.04 -7.51
C ALA A 30 3.31 -7.77 -7.90
N TRP A 31 3.21 -6.80 -7.00
CA TRP A 31 2.61 -5.49 -7.32
C TRP A 31 3.55 -4.57 -8.08
N THR A 32 4.86 -4.76 -7.90
CA THR A 32 5.90 -3.90 -8.48
C THR A 32 6.89 -4.72 -9.30
N THR A 33 7.60 -4.06 -10.21
CA THR A 33 8.66 -4.69 -11.02
C THR A 33 9.93 -5.02 -10.23
N ASN A 34 10.06 -4.45 -9.03
CA ASN A 34 11.22 -4.53 -8.14
C ASN A 34 10.77 -4.92 -6.71
N PRO A 35 10.21 -6.13 -6.50
CA PRO A 35 9.51 -6.51 -5.26
C PRO A 35 10.42 -6.68 -4.02
N LEU A 36 11.71 -6.32 -4.12
CA LEU A 36 12.67 -6.35 -3.03
C LEU A 36 13.18 -4.94 -2.66
N VAL A 37 12.60 -3.89 -3.26
CA VAL A 37 12.94 -2.49 -3.00
C VAL A 37 11.72 -1.83 -2.36
N PHE A 38 11.92 -1.21 -1.19
CA PHE A 38 10.86 -0.43 -0.56
C PHE A 38 10.89 0.99 -1.11
N ASP A 39 9.93 1.29 -1.99
CA ASP A 39 9.76 2.58 -2.67
C ASP A 39 8.27 2.88 -2.89
N ASN A 40 7.93 3.98 -3.54
CA ASN A 40 6.53 4.33 -3.83
C ASN A 40 5.94 3.70 -5.10
N SER A 41 6.59 2.68 -5.70
CA SER A 41 6.17 2.08 -6.96
C SER A 41 4.77 1.47 -6.88
N TYR A 42 4.36 0.92 -5.75
CA TYR A 42 2.99 0.43 -5.54
C TYR A 42 1.92 1.44 -5.98
N PHE A 43 2.02 2.70 -5.54
CA PHE A 43 1.04 3.73 -5.88
C PHE A 43 1.11 4.14 -7.35
N LYS A 44 2.32 4.19 -7.91
CA LYS A 44 2.54 4.49 -9.34
C LYS A 44 1.92 3.41 -10.23
N GLU A 45 2.15 2.15 -9.89
CA GLU A 45 1.58 1.00 -10.60
C GLU A 45 0.06 0.97 -10.47
N LEU A 46 -0.47 1.23 -9.27
CA LEU A 46 -1.91 1.30 -9.03
C LEU A 46 -2.60 2.35 -9.90
N LEU A 47 -2.06 3.57 -9.98
CA LEU A 47 -2.60 4.65 -10.83
C LEU A 47 -2.49 4.39 -12.33
N SER A 48 -1.52 3.56 -12.74
CA SER A 48 -1.30 3.25 -14.16
C SER A 48 -2.24 2.18 -14.72
N GLY A 49 -3.06 1.55 -13.87
CA GLY A 49 -4.00 0.49 -14.24
C GLY A 49 -3.36 -0.89 -14.33
N ASP A 50 -4.14 -1.87 -14.77
CA ASP A 50 -3.69 -3.26 -14.87
C ASP A 50 -2.59 -3.43 -15.93
N LYS A 51 -1.47 -4.04 -15.54
CA LYS A 51 -0.34 -4.38 -16.42
C LYS A 51 -0.09 -5.88 -16.39
N GLU A 52 0.24 -6.45 -17.55
CA GLU A 52 0.63 -7.85 -17.64
C GLU A 52 1.84 -8.13 -16.73
N GLY A 53 1.74 -9.20 -15.93
CA GLY A 53 2.80 -9.61 -15.00
C GLY A 53 2.77 -8.91 -13.63
N LEU A 54 1.95 -7.88 -13.44
CA LEU A 54 1.75 -7.22 -12.15
C LEU A 54 0.36 -7.52 -11.56
N LEU A 55 0.29 -7.52 -10.24
CA LEU A 55 -0.90 -7.79 -9.46
C LEU A 55 -1.54 -6.50 -8.96
N GLN A 56 -2.87 -6.45 -8.99
CA GLN A 56 -3.67 -5.53 -8.21
C GLN A 56 -4.86 -6.30 -7.62
N LEU A 57 -4.93 -6.39 -6.29
CA LEU A 57 -6.06 -7.01 -5.61
C LEU A 57 -7.30 -6.09 -5.69
N PRO A 58 -8.51 -6.65 -5.50
CA PRO A 58 -9.71 -5.83 -5.32
C PRO A 58 -9.57 -4.79 -4.21
N SER A 59 -8.83 -5.10 -3.13
CA SER A 59 -8.56 -4.17 -2.02
C SER A 59 -7.66 -3.00 -2.44
N ASP A 60 -6.67 -3.22 -3.30
CA ASP A 60 -5.82 -2.13 -3.81
C ASP A 60 -6.63 -1.20 -4.72
N LYS A 61 -7.46 -1.79 -5.59
CA LYS A 61 -8.32 -1.02 -6.50
C LYS A 61 -9.38 -0.21 -5.77
N ALA A 62 -9.85 -0.67 -4.61
CA ALA A 62 -10.81 0.08 -3.79
C ALA A 62 -10.26 1.47 -3.38
N LEU A 63 -8.94 1.59 -3.17
CA LEU A 63 -8.28 2.86 -2.83
C LEU A 63 -8.44 3.93 -3.93
N LEU A 64 -8.62 3.53 -5.19
CA LEU A 64 -8.80 4.46 -6.31
C LEU A 64 -10.23 4.98 -6.46
N SER A 65 -11.20 4.26 -5.89
CA SER A 65 -12.63 4.58 -6.01
C SER A 65 -13.17 5.41 -4.85
N ASP A 66 -12.46 5.42 -3.73
CA ASP A 66 -12.87 6.15 -2.54
C ASP A 66 -12.39 7.62 -2.58
N PRO A 67 -13.26 8.61 -2.29
CA PRO A 67 -12.94 10.03 -2.40
C PRO A 67 -11.93 10.52 -1.34
N VAL A 68 -11.74 9.80 -0.23
CA VAL A 68 -10.74 10.12 0.80
C VAL A 68 -9.42 9.41 0.49
N PHE A 69 -9.45 8.15 0.05
CA PHE A 69 -8.23 7.39 -0.22
C PHE A 69 -7.53 7.81 -1.51
N ARG A 70 -8.28 8.12 -2.57
CA ARG A 70 -7.68 8.43 -3.87
C ARG A 70 -6.69 9.61 -3.82
N PRO A 71 -7.01 10.76 -3.17
CA PRO A 71 -6.04 11.84 -3.01
C PRO A 71 -4.74 11.42 -2.32
N LEU A 72 -4.79 10.46 -1.38
CA LEU A 72 -3.61 9.93 -0.71
C LEU A 72 -2.79 9.02 -1.63
N VAL A 73 -3.44 8.19 -2.45
CA VAL A 73 -2.76 7.41 -3.50
C VAL A 73 -2.03 8.34 -4.47
N GLU A 74 -2.70 9.40 -4.93
CA GLU A 74 -2.11 10.41 -5.82
C GLU A 74 -0.94 11.16 -5.16
N LYS A 75 -1.08 11.55 -3.89
CA LYS A 75 -0.01 12.15 -3.07
C LYS A 75 1.21 11.22 -3.02
N TYR A 76 1.04 9.96 -2.63
CA TYR A 76 2.15 9.04 -2.43
C TYR A 76 2.82 8.62 -3.73
N ALA A 77 2.09 8.53 -4.84
CA ALA A 77 2.69 8.30 -6.15
C ALA A 77 3.58 9.47 -6.61
N ALA A 78 3.18 10.69 -6.29
CA ALA A 78 3.91 11.91 -6.65
C ALA A 78 5.09 12.23 -5.71
N ASP A 79 4.98 11.88 -4.43
CA ASP A 79 5.97 12.20 -3.40
C ASP A 79 6.28 10.99 -2.53
N GLU A 80 7.41 10.34 -2.83
CA GLU A 80 7.91 9.19 -2.07
C GLU A 80 8.31 9.55 -0.63
N LYS A 81 8.81 10.77 -0.40
CA LYS A 81 9.18 11.18 0.94
C LYS A 81 7.93 11.28 1.81
N ALA A 82 6.86 11.85 1.27
CA ALA A 82 5.59 11.92 1.98
C ALA A 82 5.02 10.52 2.27
N PHE A 83 5.15 9.58 1.33
CA PHE A 83 4.83 8.18 1.59
C PHE A 83 5.65 7.60 2.74
N PHE A 84 6.97 7.75 2.74
CA PHE A 84 7.83 7.19 3.79
C PHE A 84 7.55 7.79 5.17
N ASP A 85 7.31 9.09 5.25
CA ASP A 85 6.97 9.76 6.50
C ASP A 85 5.67 9.21 7.09
N ASP A 86 4.62 9.10 6.27
CA ASP A 86 3.31 8.59 6.70
C ASP A 86 3.33 7.07 6.94
N TYR A 87 4.09 6.29 6.16
CA TYR A 87 4.27 4.84 6.37
C TYR A 87 4.96 4.55 7.69
N LYS A 88 6.03 5.30 8.02
CA LYS A 88 6.73 5.15 9.31
C LYS A 88 5.79 5.37 10.48
N GLU A 89 4.97 6.43 10.42
CA GLU A 89 4.00 6.73 11.47
C GLU A 89 2.93 5.64 11.59
N ALA A 90 2.33 5.25 10.47
CA ALA A 90 1.28 4.23 10.44
C ALA A 90 1.78 2.85 10.88
N HIS A 91 3.00 2.46 10.48
CA HIS A 91 3.59 1.18 10.84
C HIS A 91 3.97 1.14 12.32
N LEU A 92 4.43 2.26 12.89
CA LEU A 92 4.65 2.38 14.34
C LEU A 92 3.34 2.17 15.11
N LYS A 93 2.28 2.92 14.76
CA LYS A 93 0.95 2.76 15.37
C LYS A 93 0.44 1.32 15.26
N LEU A 94 0.56 0.71 14.07
CA LEU A 94 0.17 -0.68 13.84
C LEU A 94 0.93 -1.64 14.75
N SER A 95 2.24 -1.45 14.89
CA SER A 95 3.10 -2.32 15.69
C SER A 95 2.85 -2.22 17.20
N GLU A 96 2.31 -1.09 17.66
CA GLU A 96 2.02 -0.81 19.07
C GLU A 96 0.54 -0.97 19.42
N LEU A 97 -0.30 -1.49 18.52
CA LEU A 97 -1.72 -1.72 18.81
C LEU A 97 -1.90 -2.62 20.04
N GLY A 98 -2.55 -2.10 21.08
CA GLY A 98 -2.76 -2.81 22.34
C GLY A 98 -1.51 -2.90 23.23
N TYR A 99 -0.46 -2.13 22.91
CA TYR A 99 0.75 -1.97 23.72
C TYR A 99 0.88 -0.51 24.21
N ALA A 100 1.19 -0.35 25.50
CA ALA A 100 1.12 0.96 26.20
C ALA A 100 -0.26 1.63 26.03
N ASP A 101 -0.42 2.92 26.36
CA ASP A 101 -1.70 3.66 26.39
C ASP A 101 -2.34 3.92 24.99
N ALA A 102 -2.27 2.95 24.07
CA ALA A 102 -2.87 2.97 22.73
C ALA A 102 -4.32 2.47 22.71
#